data_AF-A0A962R395-F1
#
_entry.id   AF-A0A962R395-F1
#
_cell.length_a   1.000
_cell.length_b   1.000
_cell.length_c   1.000
_cell.angle_alpha   90.00
_cell.angle_beta   90.00
_cell.angle_gamma   90.00
#
_symmetry.space_group_name_H-M   'P 1'
#
loop_
_entity.id
_entity.type
_entity.pdbx_description
1 polymer ?
#
loop_
_entity_poly.entity_id
_entity_poly.type
_entity_poly.pdbx_seq_one_letter_code
_entity_poly.pdbx_strand_id
1 'polypeptide(L)'
;MSTKSFSASKSTHVAIILLLTFLIVGVWGVLRFVDAENARELLRWQDRMGVVADSRVDAIERWLATESGVVNGLAENTSLQLYLTQIEYADEGADTSPERTFLRNLLVATADRSGYLETGGMEGVKANVESSGRRGLALLNSSGEVVTATRDFPALDAGARSA
;
A
#
# COMPACT_ATOMS: atom_id res chain seq x y z
N MET A 1 67.49 -45.35 -6.02
CA MET A 1 66.06 -45.11 -6.27
C MET A 1 65.97 -44.16 -7.46
N SER A 2 65.85 -44.68 -8.67
CA SER A 2 66.02 -43.90 -9.91
C SER A 2 64.67 -43.39 -10.40
N THR A 3 64.50 -42.07 -10.40
CA THR A 3 63.34 -41.37 -10.95
C THR A 3 63.44 -41.38 -12.48
N LYS A 4 62.56 -42.12 -13.15
CA LYS A 4 62.44 -42.08 -14.62
C LYS A 4 61.83 -40.74 -15.03
N SER A 5 62.65 -39.88 -15.63
CA SER A 5 62.21 -38.69 -16.35
C SER A 5 61.41 -39.13 -17.59
N PHE A 6 60.11 -38.82 -17.62
CA PHE A 6 59.22 -39.12 -18.74
C PHE A 6 59.33 -37.97 -19.75
N SER A 7 60.17 -38.12 -20.78
CA SER A 7 60.18 -37.18 -21.90
C SER A 7 58.92 -37.42 -22.75
N ALA A 8 57.99 -36.47 -22.73
CA ALA A 8 56.74 -36.56 -23.48
C ALA A 8 57.00 -36.49 -25.00
N SER A 9 56.43 -37.43 -25.76
CA SER A 9 56.49 -37.42 -27.23
C SER A 9 55.67 -36.26 -27.80
N LYS A 10 55.98 -35.84 -29.04
CA LYS A 10 55.24 -34.78 -29.75
C LYS A 10 53.73 -35.04 -29.80
N SER A 11 53.31 -36.31 -29.87
CA SER A 11 51.90 -36.73 -29.85
C SER A 11 51.18 -36.42 -28.53
N THR A 12 51.84 -36.58 -27.38
CA THR A 12 51.25 -36.27 -26.07
C THR A 12 50.96 -34.78 -25.92
N HIS A 13 51.84 -33.93 -26.45
CA HIS A 13 51.64 -32.47 -26.43
C HIS A 13 50.42 -32.07 -27.30
N VAL A 14 50.26 -32.69 -28.48
CA VAL A 14 49.10 -32.45 -29.34
C VAL A 14 47.80 -32.86 -28.64
N ALA A 15 47.77 -34.01 -27.96
CA ALA A 15 46.59 -34.46 -27.22
C ALA A 15 46.21 -33.49 -26.08
N ILE A 16 47.19 -32.99 -25.32
CA ILE A 16 46.97 -32.02 -24.25
C ILE A 16 46.43 -30.70 -24.81
N ILE A 17 47.00 -30.21 -25.91
CA ILE A 17 46.55 -28.96 -26.56
C ILE A 17 45.09 -29.11 -27.03
N LEU A 18 44.73 -30.25 -27.63
CA LEU A 18 43.36 -30.50 -28.08
C LEU A 18 42.38 -30.53 -26.90
N LEU A 19 42.74 -31.22 -25.82
CA LEU A 19 41.91 -31.28 -24.61
C LEU A 19 41.72 -29.88 -24.01
N LEU A 20 42.78 -29.10 -23.88
CA LEU A 20 42.72 -27.73 -23.37
C LEU A 20 41.87 -26.84 -24.26
N THR A 21 42.03 -26.94 -25.57
CA THR A 21 41.21 -26.18 -26.54
C THR A 21 39.74 -26.53 -26.39
N PHE A 22 39.41 -27.83 -26.30
CA PHE A 22 38.04 -28.28 -26.12
C PHE A 22 37.44 -27.75 -24.81
N LEU A 23 38.20 -27.79 -23.72
CA LEU A 23 37.76 -27.26 -22.42
C LEU A 23 37.53 -25.74 -22.49
N ILE A 24 38.43 -24.99 -23.10
CA ILE A 24 38.29 -23.53 -23.26
C ILE A 24 37.05 -23.20 -24.09
N VAL A 25 36.84 -23.89 -25.22
CA VAL A 25 35.67 -23.67 -26.09
C VAL A 25 34.38 -24.03 -25.35
N GLY A 26 34.37 -25.13 -24.59
CA GLY A 26 33.22 -25.53 -23.78
C GLY A 26 32.85 -24.48 -22.74
N VAL A 27 33.83 -24.03 -21.94
CA VAL A 27 33.61 -22.99 -20.92
C VAL A 27 33.15 -21.69 -21.57
N TRP A 28 33.81 -21.26 -22.64
CA TRP A 28 33.42 -20.05 -23.37
C TRP A 28 31.99 -20.13 -23.91
N GLY A 29 31.59 -21.28 -24.46
CA GLY A 29 30.24 -21.52 -24.94
C GLY A 29 29.18 -21.44 -23.84
N VAL A 30 29.47 -22.02 -22.66
CA VAL A 30 28.56 -21.95 -21.50
C VAL A 30 28.39 -20.51 -21.03
N LEU A 31 29.50 -19.76 -20.86
CA LEU A 31 29.43 -18.36 -20.43
C LEU A 31 28.63 -17.52 -21.43
N ARG A 32 28.89 -17.69 -22.73
CA ARG A 32 28.18 -16.99 -23.80
C ARG A 32 26.68 -17.29 -23.81
N PHE A 33 26.31 -18.54 -23.51
CA PHE A 33 24.91 -18.98 -23.40
C PHE A 33 24.21 -18.36 -22.18
N VAL A 34 24.87 -18.38 -21.02
CA VAL A 34 24.36 -17.77 -19.78
C VAL A 34 24.10 -16.29 -19.97
N ASP A 35 25.01 -15.55 -20.59
CA ASP A 35 24.82 -14.12 -20.88
C ASP A 35 23.60 -13.87 -21.78
N ALA A 36 23.41 -14.72 -22.80
CA ALA A 36 22.28 -14.61 -23.71
C ALA A 36 20.95 -14.93 -23.02
N GLU A 37 20.92 -15.89 -22.09
CA GLU A 37 19.73 -16.23 -21.33
C GLU A 37 19.39 -15.16 -20.29
N ASN A 38 20.40 -14.63 -19.58
CA ASN A 38 20.23 -13.52 -18.64
C ASN A 38 19.59 -12.30 -19.31
N ALA A 39 20.04 -11.94 -20.53
CA ALA A 39 19.44 -10.83 -21.28
C ALA A 39 17.96 -11.08 -21.64
N ARG A 40 17.62 -12.30 -22.08
CA ARG A 40 16.22 -12.68 -22.38
C ARG A 40 15.35 -12.72 -21.13
N GLU A 41 15.90 -13.21 -20.04
CA GLU A 41 15.21 -13.29 -18.76
C GLU A 41 14.94 -11.89 -18.19
N LEU A 42 15.91 -10.98 -18.24
CA LEU A 42 15.72 -9.59 -17.81
C LEU A 42 14.60 -8.90 -18.58
N LEU A 43 14.49 -9.11 -19.90
CA LEU A 43 13.37 -8.58 -20.69
C LEU A 43 12.03 -9.15 -20.24
N ARG A 44 11.93 -10.48 -20.06
CA ARG A 44 10.71 -11.13 -19.55
C ARG A 44 10.32 -10.64 -18.16
N TRP A 45 11.29 -10.41 -17.28
CA TRP A 45 11.04 -9.86 -15.94
C TRP A 45 10.51 -8.42 -16.01
N GLN A 46 11.08 -7.59 -16.87
CA GLN A 46 10.60 -6.22 -17.09
C GLN A 46 9.17 -6.20 -17.60
N ASP A 47 8.82 -7.04 -18.60
CA ASP A 47 7.44 -7.10 -19.11
C ASP A 47 6.44 -7.48 -18.01
N ARG A 48 6.79 -8.49 -17.20
CA ARG A 48 5.94 -8.94 -16.09
C ARG A 48 5.81 -7.87 -15.01
N MET A 49 6.90 -7.20 -14.65
CA MET A 49 6.87 -6.11 -13.67
C MET A 49 6.10 -4.90 -14.20
N GLY A 50 6.17 -4.61 -15.51
CA GLY A 50 5.37 -3.58 -16.16
C GLY A 50 3.88 -3.83 -15.99
N VAL A 51 3.42 -5.06 -16.30
CA VAL A 51 2.01 -5.45 -16.10
C VAL A 51 1.60 -5.39 -14.63
N VAL A 52 2.45 -5.85 -13.71
CA VAL A 52 2.16 -5.78 -12.27
C VAL A 52 2.08 -4.32 -11.82
N ALA A 53 3.01 -3.46 -12.23
CA ALA A 53 3.03 -2.04 -11.88
C ALA A 53 1.75 -1.34 -12.37
N ASP A 54 1.37 -1.58 -13.62
CA ASP A 54 0.13 -1.06 -14.22
C ASP A 54 -1.10 -1.49 -13.41
N SER A 55 -1.21 -2.78 -13.07
CA SER A 55 -2.32 -3.29 -12.25
C SER A 55 -2.36 -2.67 -10.83
N ARG A 56 -1.21 -2.26 -10.29
CA ARG A 56 -1.13 -1.60 -8.98
C ARG A 56 -1.57 -0.15 -9.07
N VAL A 57 -1.18 0.56 -10.12
CA VAL A 57 -1.65 1.93 -10.38
C VAL A 57 -3.16 1.93 -10.51
N ASP A 58 -3.72 1.08 -11.37
CA ASP A 58 -5.18 0.94 -11.54
C ASP A 58 -5.92 0.59 -10.24
N ALA A 59 -5.32 -0.23 -9.38
CA ALA A 59 -5.89 -0.57 -8.09
C ALA A 59 -5.91 0.63 -7.13
N ILE A 60 -4.82 1.41 -7.10
CA ILE A 60 -4.71 2.61 -6.28
C ILE A 60 -5.67 3.69 -6.76
N GLU A 61 -5.77 3.93 -8.08
CA GLU A 61 -6.68 4.93 -8.64
C GLU A 61 -8.14 4.62 -8.33
N ARG A 62 -8.56 3.36 -8.50
CA ARG A 62 -9.93 2.93 -8.16
C ARG A 62 -10.21 3.03 -6.67
N TRP A 63 -9.23 2.66 -5.84
CA TRP A 63 -9.35 2.83 -4.40
C TRP A 63 -9.51 4.32 -4.05
N LEU A 64 -8.62 5.19 -4.53
CA LEU A 64 -8.66 6.62 -4.29
C LEU A 64 -9.96 7.27 -4.79
N ALA A 65 -10.44 6.87 -5.96
CA ALA A 65 -11.73 7.34 -6.49
C ALA A 65 -12.91 6.92 -5.59
N THR A 66 -12.85 5.73 -4.99
CA THR A 66 -13.87 5.27 -4.04
C THR A 66 -13.82 6.08 -2.75
N GLU A 67 -12.64 6.24 -2.15
CA GLU A 67 -12.48 6.98 -0.90
C GLU A 67 -12.84 8.47 -1.06
N SER A 68 -12.34 9.12 -2.12
CA SER A 68 -12.66 10.52 -2.42
C SER A 68 -14.15 10.71 -2.75
N GLY A 69 -14.78 9.72 -3.39
CA GLY A 69 -16.22 9.73 -3.65
C GLY A 69 -17.06 9.80 -2.36
N VAL A 70 -16.63 9.15 -1.28
CA VAL A 70 -17.34 9.22 0.02
C VAL A 70 -17.25 10.62 0.62
N VAL A 71 -16.05 11.21 0.62
CA VAL A 71 -15.83 12.57 1.14
C VAL A 71 -16.58 13.60 0.30
N ASN A 72 -16.49 13.52 -1.03
CA ASN A 72 -17.22 14.41 -1.93
C ASN A 72 -18.73 14.27 -1.75
N GLY A 73 -19.25 13.04 -1.61
CA GLY A 73 -20.68 12.82 -1.36
C GLY A 73 -21.18 13.44 -0.05
N LEU A 74 -20.35 13.48 1.00
CA LEU A 74 -20.66 14.23 2.22
C LEU A 74 -20.55 15.74 2.02
N ALA A 75 -19.50 16.21 1.34
CA ALA A 75 -19.25 17.63 1.10
C ALA A 75 -20.32 18.26 0.20
N GLU A 76 -20.84 17.53 -0.79
CA GLU A 76 -21.89 17.97 -1.71
C GLU A 76 -23.30 17.82 -1.11
N ASN A 77 -23.44 17.24 0.07
CA ASN A 77 -24.73 17.07 0.72
C ASN A 77 -25.27 18.42 1.24
N THR A 78 -26.32 18.93 0.58
CA THR A 78 -26.92 20.23 0.92
C THR A 78 -27.42 20.30 2.36
N SER A 79 -27.99 19.21 2.90
CA SER A 79 -28.46 19.18 4.29
C SER A 79 -27.29 19.29 5.27
N LEU A 80 -26.17 18.60 5.00
CA LEU A 80 -24.96 18.72 5.81
C LEU A 80 -24.42 20.15 5.81
N GLN A 81 -24.33 20.79 4.63
CA GLN A 81 -23.85 22.17 4.52
C GLN A 81 -24.73 23.15 5.30
N LEU A 82 -26.05 23.02 5.18
CA LEU A 82 -27.01 23.86 5.88
C LEU A 82 -26.89 23.71 7.39
N TYR A 83 -26.82 22.48 7.90
CA TYR A 83 -26.71 22.23 9.33
C TYR A 83 -25.36 22.62 9.92
N LEU A 84 -24.26 22.44 9.19
CA LEU A 84 -22.96 22.98 9.60
C LEU A 84 -22.99 24.51 9.70
N THR A 85 -23.59 25.17 8.72
CA THR A 85 -23.77 26.63 8.72
C THR A 85 -24.62 27.09 9.91
N GLN A 86 -25.71 26.36 10.20
CA GLN A 86 -26.57 26.66 11.34
C GLN A 86 -25.85 26.48 12.68
N ILE A 87 -25.00 25.45 12.81
CA ILE A 87 -24.20 25.22 14.03
C ILE A 87 -23.14 26.32 14.20
N GLU A 88 -22.49 26.75 13.13
CA GLU A 88 -21.48 27.83 13.17
C GLU A 88 -22.09 29.17 13.64
N TYR A 89 -23.33 29.46 13.26
CA TYR A 89 -24.03 30.69 13.65
C TYR A 89 -24.86 30.54 14.95
N ALA A 90 -25.03 29.34 15.47
CA ALA A 90 -25.76 29.10 16.72
C ALA A 90 -24.82 29.31 17.91
N ASP A 91 -25.23 30.16 18.85
CA ASP A 91 -24.50 30.39 20.09
C ASP A 91 -24.37 29.08 20.90
N GLU A 92 -23.19 28.88 21.52
CA GLU A 92 -22.73 27.63 22.14
C GLU A 92 -23.66 27.16 23.28
N GLY A 93 -24.77 26.49 22.97
CA GLY A 93 -25.78 26.19 23.99
C GLY A 93 -26.36 24.79 24.02
N ALA A 94 -26.22 23.98 22.98
CA ALA A 94 -26.87 22.67 22.94
C ALA A 94 -26.02 21.60 22.27
N ASP A 95 -25.21 20.91 23.06
CA ASP A 95 -24.48 19.69 22.67
C ASP A 95 -25.40 18.59 22.12
N THR A 96 -26.71 18.75 22.29
CA THR A 96 -27.80 17.87 21.80
C THR A 96 -28.75 18.61 20.85
N SER A 97 -28.23 19.51 20.01
CA SER A 97 -29.09 20.14 19.00
C SER A 97 -29.61 19.11 17.98
N PRO A 98 -30.84 19.26 17.45
CA PRO A 98 -31.36 18.39 16.40
C PRO A 98 -30.43 18.28 15.18
N GLU A 99 -29.74 19.37 14.84
CA GLU A 99 -28.77 19.47 13.75
C GLU A 99 -27.55 18.56 14.00
N ARG A 100 -26.96 18.63 15.21
CA ARG A 100 -25.85 17.73 15.60
C ARG A 100 -26.27 16.28 15.57
N THR A 101 -27.50 15.97 16.01
CA THR A 101 -28.05 14.61 15.97
C THR A 101 -28.22 14.11 14.55
N PHE A 102 -28.73 14.95 13.64
CA PHE A 102 -28.82 14.62 12.21
C PHE A 102 -27.44 14.36 11.61
N LEU A 103 -26.47 15.26 11.82
CA LEU A 103 -25.11 15.12 11.28
C LEU A 103 -24.42 13.85 11.80
N ARG A 104 -24.59 13.53 13.09
CA ARG A 104 -24.13 12.28 13.69
C ARG A 104 -24.71 11.05 12.97
N ASN A 105 -26.02 11.02 12.77
CA ASN A 105 -26.70 9.89 12.13
C ASN A 105 -26.31 9.74 10.66
N LEU A 106 -26.22 10.86 9.93
CA LEU A 106 -25.72 10.88 8.55
C LEU A 106 -24.30 10.31 8.48
N LEU A 107 -23.42 10.74 9.38
CA LEU A 107 -22.03 10.31 9.41
C LEU A 107 -21.90 8.81 9.72
N VAL A 108 -22.68 8.30 10.69
CA VAL A 108 -22.72 6.88 11.04
C VAL A 108 -23.26 6.05 9.88
N ALA A 109 -24.35 6.48 9.23
CA ALA A 109 -24.92 5.77 8.09
C ALA A 109 -23.96 5.75 6.88
N THR A 110 -23.24 6.84 6.63
CA THR A 110 -22.21 6.89 5.59
C THR A 110 -21.05 5.96 5.93
N ALA A 111 -20.55 6.01 7.17
CA ALA A 111 -19.44 5.15 7.61
C ALA A 111 -19.80 3.65 7.55
N ASP A 112 -21.03 3.29 7.87
CA ASP A 112 -21.52 1.91 7.75
C ASP A 112 -21.53 1.46 6.28
N ARG A 113 -22.10 2.29 5.40
CA ARG A 113 -22.20 1.99 3.96
C ARG A 113 -20.85 1.88 3.28
N SER A 114 -19.88 2.70 3.66
CA SER A 114 -18.54 2.73 3.06
C SER A 114 -17.52 1.84 3.79
N GLY A 115 -17.93 1.11 4.83
CA GLY A 115 -17.05 0.17 5.53
C GLY A 115 -16.01 0.83 6.46
N TYR A 116 -16.24 2.08 6.89
CA TYR A 116 -15.40 2.73 7.90
C TYR A 116 -15.76 2.35 9.34
N LEU A 117 -16.90 1.69 9.58
CA LEU A 117 -17.19 1.09 10.87
C LEU A 117 -16.48 -0.26 10.99
N GLU A 118 -15.81 -0.52 12.11
CA GLU A 118 -15.20 -1.82 12.34
C GLU A 118 -16.29 -2.88 12.57
N THR A 119 -16.70 -3.57 11.50
CA THR A 119 -17.58 -4.75 11.58
C THR A 119 -16.76 -5.95 12.05
N GLY A 120 -16.56 -6.04 13.36
CA GLY A 120 -15.84 -7.14 13.98
C GLY A 120 -14.69 -6.67 14.86
N GLY A 121 -15.04 -6.05 15.98
CA GLY A 121 -14.19 -6.20 17.15
C GLY A 121 -14.07 -7.70 17.42
N MET A 122 -12.85 -8.24 17.36
CA MET A 122 -12.54 -9.47 18.09
C MET A 122 -13.18 -9.32 19.46
N GLU A 123 -14.01 -10.31 19.80
CA GLU A 123 -14.61 -10.51 21.11
C GLU A 123 -13.78 -9.82 22.20
N GLY A 124 -14.29 -8.69 22.69
CA GLY A 124 -13.51 -7.71 23.42
C GLY A 124 -12.75 -8.37 24.56
N VAL A 125 -11.43 -8.50 24.40
CA VAL A 125 -10.54 -8.72 25.53
C VAL A 125 -10.83 -7.55 26.46
N LYS A 126 -11.29 -7.85 27.68
CA LYS A 126 -11.53 -6.87 28.75
C LYS A 126 -10.20 -6.27 29.22
N ALA A 127 -9.50 -5.57 28.33
CA ALA A 127 -8.38 -4.72 28.66
C ALA A 127 -8.93 -3.30 28.77
N ASN A 128 -8.64 -2.62 29.87
CA ASN A 128 -8.96 -1.20 30.10
C ASN A 128 -8.04 -0.31 29.24
N VAL A 129 -8.00 -0.58 27.94
CA VAL A 129 -7.23 0.19 26.95
C VAL A 129 -8.22 0.91 26.06
N GLU A 130 -8.01 2.20 25.88
CA GLU A 130 -8.75 3.02 24.92
C GLU A 130 -8.69 2.29 23.57
N SER A 131 -9.85 1.91 23.02
CA SER A 131 -9.91 1.28 21.70
C SER A 131 -9.43 2.32 20.70
N SER A 132 -8.19 2.20 20.22
CA SER A 132 -7.67 3.03 19.15
C SER A 132 -8.36 2.62 17.85
N GLY A 133 -9.57 3.15 17.66
CA GLY A 133 -10.32 2.97 16.42
C GLY A 133 -9.42 3.33 15.25
N ARG A 134 -9.27 2.40 14.30
CA ARG A 134 -8.32 2.54 13.18
C ARG A 134 -8.95 3.18 11.96
N ARG A 135 -10.29 3.28 11.95
CA ARG A 135 -11.10 3.74 10.83
C ARG A 135 -12.35 4.42 11.37
N GLY A 136 -12.68 5.58 10.81
CA GLY A 136 -13.88 6.32 11.16
C GLY A 136 -13.97 7.61 10.36
N LEU A 137 -15.10 8.29 10.48
CA LEU A 137 -15.32 9.60 9.87
C LEU A 137 -15.50 10.66 10.96
N ALA A 138 -15.07 11.89 10.69
CA ALA A 138 -15.33 13.05 11.51
C ALA A 138 -15.65 14.28 10.67
N LEU A 139 -16.50 15.15 11.21
CA LEU A 139 -16.73 16.50 10.73
C LEU A 139 -15.99 17.47 11.65
N LEU A 140 -15.20 18.34 11.03
CA LEU A 140 -14.40 19.37 11.70
C LEU A 140 -14.97 20.74 11.35
N ASN A 141 -14.90 21.69 12.28
CA ASN A 141 -15.20 23.09 11.99
C ASN A 141 -14.00 23.77 11.31
N SER A 142 -14.16 25.03 10.95
CA SER A 142 -13.12 25.87 10.32
C SER A 142 -11.85 26.02 11.18
N SER A 143 -11.98 25.83 12.50
CA SER A 143 -10.88 25.89 13.47
C SER A 143 -10.21 24.53 13.73
N GLY A 144 -10.64 23.47 13.02
CA GLY A 144 -10.11 22.12 13.18
C GLY A 144 -10.62 21.37 14.42
N GLU A 145 -11.68 21.87 15.07
CA GLU A 145 -12.32 21.20 16.20
C GLU A 145 -13.38 20.22 15.72
N VAL A 146 -13.55 19.12 16.45
CA VAL A 146 -14.49 18.06 16.11
C VAL A 146 -15.93 18.50 16.41
N VAL A 147 -16.72 18.72 15.37
CA VAL A 147 -18.18 18.93 15.48
C VAL A 147 -18.86 17.60 15.81
N THR A 148 -18.46 16.53 15.12
CA THR A 148 -19.02 15.19 15.33
C THR A 148 -18.09 14.11 14.73
N ALA A 149 -17.83 13.01 15.44
CA ALA A 149 -17.03 11.87 14.95
C ALA A 149 -17.64 10.48 15.24
N THR A 150 -17.55 9.53 14.30
CA THR A 150 -18.02 8.15 14.50
C THR A 150 -17.29 7.48 15.66
N ARG A 151 -17.89 6.43 16.25
CA ARG A 151 -17.34 5.74 17.43
C ARG A 151 -15.89 5.31 17.28
N ASP A 152 -15.52 4.79 16.11
CA ASP A 152 -14.19 4.23 15.85
C ASP A 152 -13.21 5.26 15.25
N PHE A 153 -13.57 6.55 15.24
CA PHE A 153 -12.67 7.59 14.76
C PHE A 153 -11.46 7.72 15.70
N PRO A 154 -10.22 7.71 15.16
CA PRO A 154 -9.02 7.85 15.98
C PRO A 154 -8.97 9.20 16.68
N ALA A 155 -8.42 9.24 17.90
CA ALA A 155 -8.18 10.49 18.59
C ALA A 155 -7.20 11.36 17.78
N LEU A 156 -7.58 12.60 17.49
CA LEU A 156 -6.71 13.56 16.82
C LEU A 156 -5.61 13.98 17.80
N ASP A 157 -4.36 13.61 17.48
CA ASP A 157 -3.20 14.15 18.15
C ASP A 157 -3.00 15.62 17.75
N ALA A 158 -2.30 16.38 18.58
CA ALA A 158 -2.08 17.81 18.33
C ALA A 158 -1.34 18.10 17.01
N GLY A 159 -0.67 17.10 16.41
CA GLY A 159 0.03 17.22 15.12
C GLY A 159 -0.90 17.25 13.90
N ALA A 160 -2.09 16.64 13.96
CA ALA A 160 -3.08 16.69 12.89
C ALA A 160 -3.75 18.07 12.73
N ARG A 161 -3.64 18.97 13.73
CA ARG A 161 -4.21 20.33 13.71
C ARG A 161 -3.36 21.36 12.95
N SER A 162 -2.18 20.97 12.47
CA SER A 162 -1.17 21.90 11.92
C SER A 162 -0.80 21.69 10.45
N ALA A 163 -1.55 20.86 9.71
CA ALA A 163 -1.41 20.66 8.27
C ALA A 163 -2.61 21.24 7.52
#